data_AF-A0A7J5VSJ6-F1
#
_entry.id   AF-A0A7J5VSJ6-F1
#
_cell.length_a   1.000
_cell.length_b   1.000
_cell.length_c   1.000
_cell.angle_alpha   90.00
_cell.angle_beta   90.00
_cell.angle_gamma   90.00
#
_symmetry.space_group_name_H-M   'P 1'
#
loop_
_entity.id
_entity.type
_entity.pdbx_description
1 polymer ?
#
loop_
_entity_poly.entity_id
_entity_poly.type
_entity_poly.pdbx_seq_one_letter_code
_entity_poly.pdbx_strand_id
1 'polypeptide(L)'
;MTFSTLKEPMWRQIILFICIFFTILGCVIIFQNRMQSELSSIVSLRRNELERIEMSYLIHIDLQKVQSLFQNMSTCRTEYELDYFEKQIQTTIAKIQELITIIGNGGTATYTYKVNFGNEEEIQRSFTYRNERQSELSLDTFELSSKVKILLQNESRFKELIKDKSTLTDPTLQPQIDQKVFFFYKGIDPYFQRIFENSYRIYFNSQKEMQRFHTLVDQTTKKIPFDSGFFSPWPAY
;
A
#
# COMPACT_ATOMS: atom_id res chain seq x y z
N MET A 1 6.30 69.32 42.89
CA MET A 1 6.53 68.24 41.89
C MET A 1 5.37 68.23 40.92
N THR A 2 5.46 69.03 39.86
CA THR A 2 4.43 69.14 38.81
C THR A 2 4.82 68.25 37.65
N PHE A 3 4.10 67.14 37.46
CA PHE A 3 4.18 66.32 36.25
C PHE A 3 3.59 67.12 35.09
N SER A 4 4.45 67.69 34.25
CA SER A 4 4.06 68.23 32.95
C SER A 4 3.68 67.06 32.04
N THR A 5 2.38 66.82 31.88
CA THR A 5 1.83 65.94 30.85
C THR A 5 2.06 66.60 29.50
N LEU A 6 3.22 66.32 28.89
CA LEU A 6 3.50 66.63 27.49
C LEU A 6 2.38 66.03 26.64
N LYS A 7 1.57 66.90 26.02
CA LYS A 7 0.46 66.56 25.15
C LYS A 7 1.03 65.91 23.90
N GLU A 8 1.22 64.59 23.93
CA GLU A 8 1.69 63.87 22.76
C GLU A 8 0.73 64.10 21.58
N PRO A 9 1.25 64.33 20.36
CA PRO A 9 0.39 64.66 19.25
C PRO A 9 -0.39 63.41 18.81
N MET A 10 -1.73 63.55 18.75
CA MET A 10 -2.70 62.46 18.50
C MET A 10 -2.36 61.55 17.31
N TRP A 11 -1.67 62.06 16.28
CA TRP A 11 -1.27 61.29 15.11
C TRP A 11 -0.31 60.13 15.45
N ARG A 12 0.52 60.26 16.50
CA ARG A 12 1.43 59.18 16.94
C ARG A 12 0.66 57.97 17.47
N GLN A 13 -0.41 58.22 18.22
CA GLN A 13 -1.27 57.15 18.75
C GLN A 13 -1.97 56.40 17.61
N ILE A 14 -2.47 57.11 16.60
CA ILE A 14 -3.11 56.51 15.42
C ILE A 14 -2.14 55.61 14.65
N ILE A 15 -0.91 56.09 14.38
CA ILE A 15 0.10 55.28 13.68
C ILE A 15 0.43 54.02 14.48
N LEU A 16 0.59 54.14 15.80
CA LEU A 16 0.88 52.99 16.67
C LEU A 16 -0.26 51.96 16.64
N PHE A 17 -1.52 52.39 16.67
CA PHE A 17 -2.66 51.49 16.52
C PHE A 17 -2.67 50.77 15.17
N ILE A 18 -2.38 51.49 14.08
CA ILE A 18 -2.28 50.91 12.74
C ILE A 18 -1.15 49.88 12.67
N CYS A 19 0.02 50.19 13.21
CA CYS A 19 1.16 49.26 13.26
C CYS A 19 0.82 47.99 14.07
N ILE A 20 0.19 48.13 15.24
CA ILE A 20 -0.25 46.98 16.05
C ILE A 20 -1.27 46.15 15.28
N PHE A 21 -2.25 46.78 14.64
CA PHE A 21 -3.26 46.09 13.84
C PHE A 21 -2.64 45.26 12.72
N PHE A 22 -1.74 45.85 11.92
CA PHE A 22 -1.04 45.12 10.86
C PHE A 22 -0.11 44.03 11.39
N THR A 23 0.50 44.24 12.56
CA THR A 23 1.34 43.20 13.21
C THR A 23 0.50 42.01 13.64
N ILE A 24 -0.65 42.24 14.27
CA ILE A 24 -1.59 41.18 14.66
C ILE A 24 -2.11 40.45 13.42
N LEU A 25 -2.51 41.19 12.38
CA LEU A 25 -3.00 40.60 11.12
C LEU A 25 -1.92 39.74 10.46
N GLY A 26 -0.67 40.23 10.42
CA GLY A 26 0.48 39.48 9.90
C GLY A 26 0.74 38.20 10.70
N CYS A 27 0.71 38.27 12.03
CA CYS A 27 0.86 37.10 12.90
C CYS A 27 -0.23 36.05 12.64
N VAL A 28 -1.49 36.47 12.48
CA VAL A 28 -2.61 35.56 12.18
C VAL A 28 -2.41 34.87 10.82
N ILE A 29 -2.04 35.62 9.78
CA ILE A 29 -1.80 35.06 8.43
C ILE A 29 -0.64 34.05 8.46
N ILE A 30 0.47 34.38 9.12
CA ILE A 30 1.63 33.48 9.23
C ILE A 30 1.24 32.20 9.98
N PHE A 31 0.48 32.33 11.06
CA PHE A 31 0.00 31.19 11.84
C PHE A 31 -0.93 30.29 11.02
N GLN A 32 -1.89 30.88 10.31
CA GLN A 32 -2.82 30.15 9.45
C GLN A 32 -2.09 29.41 8.32
N ASN A 33 -1.14 30.06 7.66
CA ASN A 33 -0.35 29.44 6.58
C ASN A 33 0.48 28.26 7.08
N ARG A 34 1.12 28.38 8.26
CA ARG A 34 1.86 27.28 8.86
C ARG A 34 0.97 26.10 9.21
N MET A 35 -0.19 26.36 9.81
CA MET A 35 -1.14 25.30 10.17
C MET A 35 -1.72 24.58 8.95
N GLN A 36 -2.05 25.32 7.90
CA GLN A 36 -2.54 24.73 6.66
C GLN A 36 -1.47 23.86 5.99
N SER A 37 -0.21 24.29 6.01
CA SER A 37 0.92 23.49 5.51
C SER A 37 1.08 22.19 6.28
N GLU A 38 1.07 22.23 7.62
CA GLU A 38 1.16 21.02 8.45
C GLU A 38 0.01 20.05 8.19
N LEU A 39 -1.23 20.56 8.16
CA LEU A 39 -2.41 19.73 7.89
C LEU A 39 -2.32 19.07 6.50
N SER A 40 -1.90 19.82 5.48
CA SER A 40 -1.75 19.29 4.12
C SER A 40 -0.71 18.17 4.04
N SER A 41 0.38 18.28 4.81
CA SER A 41 1.43 17.24 4.87
C SER A 41 0.94 15.96 5.57
N ILE A 42 0.14 16.09 6.65
CA ILE A 42 -0.44 14.93 7.33
C ILE A 42 -1.47 14.25 6.44
N VAL A 43 -2.27 15.02 5.71
CA VAL A 43 -3.24 14.50 4.75
C VAL A 43 -2.55 13.75 3.60
N SER A 44 -1.44 14.28 3.07
CA SER A 44 -0.68 13.57 2.02
C SER A 44 -0.06 12.28 2.53
N LEU A 45 0.50 12.29 3.75
CA LEU A 45 1.04 11.09 4.41
C LEU A 45 -0.04 10.03 4.64
N ARG A 46 -1.21 10.45 5.11
CA ARG A 46 -2.37 9.56 5.28
C ARG A 46 -2.78 8.95 3.95
N ARG A 47 -2.91 9.76 2.89
CA ARG A 47 -3.25 9.22 1.56
C ARG A 47 -2.23 8.19 1.11
N ASN A 48 -0.94 8.49 1.28
CA ASN A 48 0.15 7.60 0.90
C ASN A 48 0.08 6.24 1.61
N GLU A 49 -0.22 6.21 2.92
CA GLU A 49 -0.40 4.94 3.64
C GLU A 49 -1.69 4.21 3.25
N LEU A 50 -2.76 4.90 2.83
CA LEU A 50 -3.96 4.23 2.31
C LEU A 50 -3.63 3.45 1.04
N GLU A 51 -2.88 4.07 0.11
CA GLU A 51 -2.40 3.40 -1.10
C GLU A 51 -1.52 2.19 -0.74
N ARG A 52 -0.64 2.31 0.26
CA ARG A 52 0.20 1.20 0.74
C ARG A 52 -0.60 0.04 1.32
N ILE A 53 -1.61 0.34 2.14
CA ILE A 53 -2.53 -0.67 2.70
C ILE A 53 -3.22 -1.43 1.57
N GLU A 54 -3.74 -0.71 0.58
CA GLU A 54 -4.47 -1.33 -0.52
C GLU A 54 -3.57 -2.18 -1.41
N MET A 55 -2.37 -1.68 -1.77
CA MET A 55 -1.39 -2.50 -2.49
C MET A 55 -0.96 -3.74 -1.69
N SER A 56 -0.80 -3.62 -0.37
CA SER A 56 -0.47 -4.76 0.51
C SER A 56 -1.60 -5.79 0.55
N TYR A 57 -2.85 -5.34 0.49
CA TYR A 57 -4.02 -6.20 0.39
C TYR A 57 -4.10 -6.90 -0.98
N LEU A 58 -3.81 -6.18 -2.07
CA LEU A 58 -3.74 -6.77 -3.41
C LEU A 58 -2.65 -7.84 -3.51
N ILE A 59 -1.47 -7.59 -2.96
CA ILE A 59 -0.39 -8.59 -2.85
C ILE A 59 -0.91 -9.85 -2.15
N HIS A 60 -1.66 -9.70 -1.06
CA HIS A 60 -2.22 -10.83 -0.33
C HIS A 60 -3.20 -11.66 -1.18
N ILE A 61 -4.14 -11.00 -1.86
CA ILE A 61 -5.10 -11.65 -2.76
C ILE A 61 -4.36 -12.41 -3.88
N ASP A 62 -3.38 -11.75 -4.51
CA ASP A 62 -2.64 -12.35 -5.61
C ASP A 62 -1.77 -13.53 -5.13
N LEU A 63 -1.23 -13.49 -3.91
CA LEU A 63 -0.51 -14.62 -3.32
C LEU A 63 -1.43 -15.82 -3.05
N GLN A 64 -2.64 -15.59 -2.54
CA GLN A 64 -3.65 -16.64 -2.38
C GLN A 64 -4.03 -17.26 -3.74
N LYS A 65 -4.17 -16.41 -4.76
CA LYS A 65 -4.40 -16.86 -6.14
C LYS A 65 -3.23 -17.72 -6.64
N VAL A 66 -1.98 -17.31 -6.44
CA VAL A 66 -0.81 -18.12 -6.81
C VAL A 66 -0.83 -19.48 -6.10
N GLN A 67 -1.10 -19.52 -4.79
CA GLN A 67 -1.20 -20.79 -4.04
C GLN A 67 -2.28 -21.71 -4.63
N SER A 68 -3.45 -21.17 -4.94
CA SER A 68 -4.53 -21.93 -5.60
C SER A 68 -4.14 -22.42 -6.99
N LEU A 69 -3.42 -21.61 -7.78
CA LEU A 69 -2.92 -22.01 -9.09
C LEU A 69 -1.89 -23.14 -8.97
N PHE A 70 -0.98 -23.11 -8.00
CA PHE A 70 -0.08 -24.24 -7.70
C PHE A 70 -0.87 -25.50 -7.34
N GLN A 71 -1.92 -25.38 -6.53
CA GLN A 71 -2.78 -26.52 -6.21
C GLN A 71 -3.44 -27.10 -7.47
N ASN A 72 -3.98 -26.26 -8.35
CA ASN A 72 -4.62 -26.70 -9.60
C ASN A 72 -3.61 -27.27 -10.61
N MET A 73 -2.38 -26.75 -10.63
CA MET A 73 -1.29 -27.28 -11.45
C MET A 73 -0.94 -28.73 -11.07
N SER A 74 -1.12 -29.11 -9.80
CA SER A 74 -0.90 -30.49 -9.33
C SER A 74 -1.84 -31.54 -9.94
N THR A 75 -3.01 -31.12 -10.42
CA THR A 75 -4.06 -31.99 -10.97
C THR A 75 -4.12 -31.98 -12.49
N CYS A 76 -3.23 -31.24 -13.15
CA CYS A 76 -3.15 -31.15 -14.60
C CYS A 76 -2.91 -32.51 -15.25
N ARG A 77 -3.51 -32.71 -16.42
CA ARG A 77 -3.41 -33.94 -17.20
C ARG A 77 -2.83 -33.70 -18.58
N THR A 78 -2.87 -32.47 -19.07
CA THR A 78 -2.42 -32.11 -20.41
C THR A 78 -1.37 -30.99 -20.38
N GLU A 79 -0.50 -30.95 -21.39
CA GLU A 79 0.50 -29.87 -21.54
C GLU A 79 -0.19 -28.51 -21.72
N TYR A 80 -1.35 -28.47 -22.39
CA TYR A 80 -2.13 -27.24 -22.54
C TYR A 80 -2.62 -26.66 -21.20
N GLU A 81 -3.15 -27.51 -20.30
CA GLU A 81 -3.53 -27.06 -18.95
C GLU A 81 -2.31 -26.57 -18.16
N LEU A 82 -1.18 -27.28 -18.28
CA LEU A 82 0.06 -26.93 -17.61
C LEU A 82 0.56 -25.53 -18.03
N ASP A 83 0.62 -25.27 -19.34
CA ASP A 83 1.02 -23.97 -19.90
C ASP A 83 0.06 -22.85 -19.48
N TYR A 84 -1.24 -23.16 -19.40
CA TYR A 84 -2.24 -22.20 -18.91
C TYR A 84 -1.96 -21.80 -17.46
N PHE A 85 -1.76 -22.76 -16.54
CA PHE A 85 -1.50 -22.45 -15.13
C PHE A 85 -0.16 -21.77 -14.92
N GLU A 86 0.89 -22.19 -15.62
CA GLU A 86 2.19 -21.51 -15.61
C GLU A 86 2.04 -20.04 -15.97
N LYS A 87 1.40 -19.74 -17.11
CA LYS A 87 1.20 -18.36 -17.55
C LYS A 87 0.43 -17.53 -16.53
N GLN A 88 -0.58 -18.10 -15.88
CA GLN A 88 -1.35 -17.44 -14.83
C GLN A 88 -0.50 -17.19 -13.58
N ILE A 89 0.33 -18.14 -13.16
CA ILE A 89 1.25 -18.00 -12.02
C ILE A 89 2.26 -16.89 -12.31
N GLN A 90 2.94 -16.95 -13.46
CA GLN A 90 3.95 -15.95 -13.86
C GLN A 90 3.35 -14.55 -13.96
N THR A 91 2.17 -14.41 -14.58
CA THR A 91 1.46 -13.12 -14.68
C THR A 91 1.10 -12.59 -13.30
N THR A 92 0.62 -13.45 -12.40
CA THR A 92 0.21 -13.03 -11.04
C THR A 92 1.44 -12.69 -10.19
N ILE A 93 2.54 -13.44 -10.30
CA ILE A 93 3.81 -13.12 -9.64
C ILE A 93 4.38 -11.78 -10.15
N ALA A 94 4.32 -11.50 -11.44
CA ALA A 94 4.78 -10.23 -12.00
C ALA A 94 4.01 -9.04 -11.39
N LYS A 95 2.67 -9.16 -11.23
CA LYS A 95 1.85 -8.15 -10.54
C LYS A 95 2.27 -7.96 -9.08
N ILE A 96 2.50 -9.05 -8.36
CA ILE A 96 2.99 -8.99 -6.97
C ILE A 96 4.34 -8.26 -6.92
N GLN A 97 5.26 -8.57 -7.82
CA GLN A 97 6.58 -7.93 -7.89
C GLN A 97 6.49 -6.43 -8.21
N GLU A 98 5.60 -6.04 -9.11
CA GLU A 98 5.32 -4.63 -9.42
C GLU A 98 4.83 -3.88 -8.18
N LEU A 99 3.84 -4.43 -7.47
CA LEU A 99 3.31 -3.82 -6.24
C LEU A 99 4.39 -3.72 -5.15
N ILE A 100 5.20 -4.78 -4.94
CA ILE A 100 6.31 -4.74 -3.98
C ILE A 100 7.34 -3.67 -4.37
N THR A 101 7.65 -3.55 -5.66
CA THR A 101 8.59 -2.55 -6.17
C THR A 101 8.08 -1.13 -5.91
N ILE A 102 6.79 -0.89 -6.09
CA ILE A 102 6.18 0.42 -5.82
C ILE A 102 6.18 0.72 -4.33
N ILE A 103 5.83 -0.24 -3.46
CA ILE A 103 5.92 -0.04 -2.00
C ILE A 103 7.37 0.24 -1.57
N GLY A 104 8.36 -0.42 -2.20
CA GLY A 104 9.77 -0.25 -1.88
C GLY A 104 10.38 1.07 -2.38
N ASN A 105 10.09 1.45 -3.61
CA ASN A 105 10.79 2.55 -4.31
C ASN A 105 9.93 3.80 -4.53
N GLY A 106 8.62 3.70 -4.30
CA GLY A 106 7.65 4.65 -4.84
C GLY A 106 7.32 4.37 -6.30
N GLY A 107 6.29 5.01 -6.82
CA GLY A 107 5.85 4.89 -8.20
C GLY A 107 4.34 4.91 -8.34
N THR A 108 3.88 4.55 -9.54
CA THR A 108 2.47 4.43 -9.87
C THR A 108 2.21 3.08 -10.51
N ALA A 109 1.16 2.38 -10.07
CA ALA A 109 0.64 1.18 -10.72
C ALA A 109 -0.82 1.40 -11.09
N THR A 110 -1.25 0.74 -12.17
CA THR A 110 -2.67 0.65 -12.51
C THR A 110 -3.13 -0.79 -12.33
N TYR A 111 -4.13 -0.99 -11.48
CA TYR A 111 -4.75 -2.29 -11.26
C TYR A 111 -6.12 -2.31 -11.93
N THR A 112 -6.40 -3.40 -12.64
CA THR A 112 -7.69 -3.62 -13.30
C THR A 112 -8.49 -4.65 -12.50
N TYR A 113 -9.63 -4.22 -11.97
CA TYR A 113 -10.60 -5.06 -11.28
C TYR A 113 -11.63 -5.54 -12.28
N LYS A 114 -11.85 -6.85 -12.35
CA LYS A 114 -13.01 -7.39 -13.07
C LYS A 114 -14.24 -7.23 -12.20
N VAL A 115 -15.24 -6.53 -12.71
CA VAL A 115 -16.52 -6.32 -12.03
C VAL A 115 -17.64 -6.91 -12.87
N ASN A 116 -18.72 -7.33 -12.21
CA ASN A 116 -19.88 -7.90 -12.89
C ASN A 116 -21.17 -7.18 -12.47
N PHE A 117 -21.08 -5.85 -12.32
CA PHE A 117 -22.21 -5.00 -11.95
C PHE A 117 -22.22 -3.74 -12.80
N GLY A 118 -23.42 -3.28 -13.16
CA GLY A 118 -23.61 -1.95 -13.75
C GLY A 118 -23.14 -1.78 -15.21
N ASN A 119 -23.30 -2.78 -16.09
CA ASN A 119 -22.85 -2.76 -17.49
C ASN A 119 -21.34 -2.52 -17.71
N GLU A 120 -20.55 -2.46 -16.64
CA GLU A 120 -19.10 -2.37 -16.70
C GLU A 120 -18.50 -3.77 -16.47
N GLU A 121 -17.52 -4.14 -17.28
CA GLU A 121 -16.79 -5.41 -17.14
C GLU A 121 -15.51 -5.24 -16.32
N GLU A 122 -14.92 -4.04 -16.34
CA GLU A 122 -13.64 -3.75 -15.72
C GLU A 122 -13.58 -2.32 -15.15
N ILE A 123 -13.02 -2.17 -13.95
CA ILE A 123 -12.68 -0.88 -13.33
C ILE A 123 -11.16 -0.79 -13.22
N GLN A 124 -10.58 0.30 -13.70
CA GLN A 124 -9.16 0.59 -13.52
C GLN A 124 -8.95 1.57 -12.37
N ARG A 125 -8.02 1.24 -11.47
CA ARG A 125 -7.59 2.12 -10.39
C ARG A 125 -6.09 2.33 -10.46
N SER A 126 -5.68 3.59 -10.36
CA SER A 126 -4.26 3.93 -10.28
C SER A 126 -3.85 4.24 -8.85
N PHE A 127 -2.81 3.55 -8.39
CA PHE A 127 -2.16 3.71 -7.10
C PHE A 127 -0.94 4.57 -7.28
N THR A 128 -0.78 5.65 -6.52
CA THR A 128 0.44 6.46 -6.54
C THR A 128 1.02 6.53 -5.15
N TYR A 129 2.20 5.93 -4.97
CA TYR A 129 2.90 5.87 -3.69
C TYR A 129 4.22 6.63 -3.77
N ARG A 130 4.50 7.44 -2.77
CA ARG A 130 5.76 8.14 -2.58
C ARG A 130 6.46 7.54 -1.36
N ASN A 131 7.61 6.89 -1.58
CA ASN A 131 8.45 6.50 -0.46
C ASN A 131 9.14 7.75 0.10
N GLU A 132 8.61 8.32 1.19
CA GLU A 132 9.22 9.48 1.86
C GLU A 132 10.45 9.10 2.70
N ARG A 133 10.64 7.81 2.98
CA ARG A 133 11.81 7.26 3.69
C ARG A 133 12.72 6.49 2.71
N GLN A 134 13.12 7.14 1.61
CA GLN A 134 13.91 6.52 0.53
C GLN A 134 15.18 5.78 0.99
N SER A 135 15.75 6.12 2.16
CA SER A 135 16.91 5.44 2.73
C SER A 135 16.61 4.12 3.44
N GLU A 136 15.34 3.81 3.68
CA GLU A 136 14.89 2.59 4.37
C GLU A 136 13.94 1.83 3.45
N LEU A 137 14.51 1.10 2.47
CA LEU A 137 13.79 -0.05 1.94
C LEU A 137 13.42 -0.93 3.12
N SER A 138 12.12 -1.05 3.40
CA SER A 138 11.69 -1.83 4.55
C SER A 138 12.21 -3.26 4.38
N LEU A 139 12.92 -3.78 5.37
CA LEU A 139 13.46 -5.14 5.35
C LEU A 139 12.38 -6.15 4.91
N ASP A 140 11.14 -5.92 5.33
CA ASP A 140 9.95 -6.67 4.97
C ASP A 140 9.71 -6.72 3.44
N THR A 141 9.81 -5.59 2.72
CA THR A 141 9.64 -5.54 1.25
C THR A 141 10.74 -6.29 0.52
N PHE A 142 11.99 -6.17 0.98
CA PHE A 142 13.11 -6.91 0.39
C PHE A 142 12.97 -8.42 0.61
N GLU A 143 12.63 -8.82 1.83
CA GLU A 143 12.44 -10.22 2.18
C GLU A 143 11.27 -10.83 1.39
N LEU A 144 10.15 -10.12 1.27
CA LEU A 144 9.01 -10.56 0.47
C LEU A 144 9.37 -10.68 -1.02
N SER A 145 10.07 -9.69 -1.59
CA SER A 145 10.55 -9.73 -2.98
C SER A 145 11.43 -10.96 -3.24
N SER A 146 12.41 -11.22 -2.36
CA SER A 146 13.26 -12.40 -2.45
C SER A 146 12.45 -13.69 -2.40
N LYS A 147 11.44 -13.75 -1.53
CA LYS A 147 10.61 -14.95 -1.40
C LYS A 147 9.73 -15.19 -2.65
N VAL A 148 9.15 -14.12 -3.19
CA VAL A 148 8.37 -14.19 -4.44
C VAL A 148 9.25 -14.62 -5.62
N LYS A 149 10.53 -14.22 -5.66
CA LYS A 149 11.47 -14.70 -6.69
C LYS A 149 11.74 -16.20 -6.60
N ILE A 150 11.84 -16.75 -5.39
CA ILE A 150 12.01 -18.20 -5.19
C ILE A 150 10.72 -18.97 -5.58
N LEU A 151 9.52 -18.36 -5.46
CA LEU A 151 8.29 -18.98 -5.98
C LEU A 151 8.40 -19.28 -7.48
N LEU A 152 9.02 -18.40 -8.29
CA LEU A 152 9.25 -18.67 -9.71
C LEU A 152 10.14 -19.89 -9.93
N GLN A 153 11.19 -20.06 -9.11
CA GLN A 153 12.06 -21.23 -9.20
C GLN A 153 11.29 -22.51 -8.84
N ASN A 154 10.44 -22.44 -7.82
CA ASN A 154 9.58 -23.56 -7.43
C ASN A 154 8.51 -23.87 -8.48
N GLU A 155 7.95 -22.85 -9.14
CA GLU A 155 7.03 -23.01 -10.26
C GLU A 155 7.68 -23.82 -11.38
N SER A 156 8.86 -23.41 -11.84
CA SER A 156 9.53 -24.11 -12.95
C SER A 156 9.89 -25.55 -12.59
N ARG A 157 10.35 -25.80 -11.36
CA ARG A 157 10.62 -27.18 -10.87
C ARG A 157 9.33 -28.00 -10.78
N PHE A 158 8.21 -27.37 -10.43
CA PHE A 158 6.93 -28.06 -10.38
C PHE A 158 6.44 -28.41 -11.78
N LYS A 159 6.60 -27.48 -12.72
CA LYS A 159 6.28 -27.69 -14.14
C LYS A 159 6.99 -28.91 -14.70
N GLU A 160 8.29 -29.04 -14.46
CA GLU A 160 9.07 -30.21 -14.90
C GLU A 160 8.48 -31.52 -14.35
N LEU A 161 8.12 -31.54 -13.06
CA LEU A 161 7.55 -32.72 -12.42
C LEU A 161 6.15 -33.09 -12.97
N ILE A 162 5.31 -32.09 -13.27
CA ILE A 162 4.00 -32.32 -13.89
C ILE A 162 4.15 -32.72 -15.37
N LYS A 163 5.16 -32.22 -16.07
CA LYS A 163 5.48 -32.65 -17.43
C LYS A 163 5.87 -34.13 -17.45
N ASP A 164 6.75 -34.55 -16.55
CA ASP A 164 7.11 -35.97 -16.37
C ASP A 164 5.88 -36.83 -16.14
N LYS A 165 4.95 -36.38 -15.29
CA LYS A 165 3.65 -37.03 -15.05
C LYS A 165 2.82 -37.17 -16.32
N SER A 166 2.72 -36.13 -17.14
CA SER A 166 1.89 -36.13 -18.35
C SER A 166 2.45 -36.99 -19.49
N THR A 167 3.77 -37.17 -19.52
CA THR A 167 4.46 -37.98 -20.57
C THR A 167 4.58 -39.45 -20.20
N LEU A 168 4.34 -39.81 -18.93
CA LEU A 168 4.47 -41.18 -18.46
C LEU A 168 3.39 -42.08 -19.08
N THR A 169 3.82 -43.07 -19.86
CA THR A 169 2.92 -44.04 -20.50
C THR A 169 2.73 -45.31 -19.66
N ASP A 170 3.65 -45.61 -18.73
CA ASP A 170 3.62 -46.80 -17.89
C ASP A 170 2.69 -46.61 -16.67
N PRO A 171 1.54 -47.32 -16.61
CA PRO A 171 0.60 -47.18 -15.49
C PRO A 171 1.17 -47.61 -14.14
N THR A 172 2.20 -48.46 -14.11
CA THR A 172 2.80 -48.97 -12.86
C THR A 172 3.63 -47.91 -12.15
N LEU A 173 4.17 -46.94 -12.90
CA LEU A 173 4.98 -45.84 -12.38
C LEU A 173 4.12 -44.62 -11.98
N GLN A 174 2.86 -44.56 -12.42
CA GLN A 174 1.95 -43.45 -12.17
C GLN A 174 1.79 -43.11 -10.68
N PRO A 175 1.58 -44.08 -9.76
CA PRO A 175 1.45 -43.78 -8.34
C PRO A 175 2.72 -43.15 -7.73
N GLN A 176 3.90 -43.51 -8.24
CA GLN A 176 5.17 -42.97 -7.75
C GLN A 176 5.32 -41.50 -8.16
N ILE A 177 4.95 -41.15 -9.39
CA ILE A 177 4.97 -39.74 -9.82
C ILE A 177 3.91 -38.93 -9.09
N ASP A 178 2.69 -39.47 -8.94
CA ASP A 178 1.63 -38.79 -8.18
C ASP A 178 2.05 -38.52 -6.74
N GLN A 179 2.75 -39.46 -6.11
CA GLN A 179 3.32 -39.29 -4.79
C GLN A 179 4.42 -38.19 -4.75
N LYS A 180 5.30 -38.13 -5.77
CA LYS A 180 6.30 -37.06 -5.89
C LYS A 180 5.63 -35.68 -6.04
N VAL A 181 4.61 -35.57 -6.89
CA VAL A 181 3.82 -34.33 -7.09
C VAL A 181 3.19 -33.90 -5.77
N PHE A 182 2.55 -34.84 -5.06
CA PHE A 182 1.94 -34.58 -3.77
C PHE A 182 2.96 -34.10 -2.73
N PHE A 183 4.11 -34.77 -2.60
CA PHE A 183 5.15 -34.38 -1.65
C PHE A 183 5.78 -33.03 -2.00
N PHE A 184 5.98 -32.75 -3.29
CA PHE A 184 6.49 -31.47 -3.74
C PHE A 184 5.54 -30.33 -3.32
N TYR A 185 4.24 -30.47 -3.61
CA TYR A 185 3.24 -29.49 -3.20
C TYR A 185 3.18 -29.32 -1.68
N LYS A 186 3.21 -30.43 -0.92
CA LYS A 186 3.26 -30.39 0.55
C LYS A 186 4.52 -29.70 1.07
N GLY A 187 5.65 -29.81 0.37
CA GLY A 187 6.89 -29.11 0.70
C GLY A 187 6.84 -27.60 0.45
N ILE A 188 5.99 -27.14 -0.48
CA ILE A 188 5.81 -25.72 -0.78
C ILE A 188 4.85 -25.04 0.21
N ASP A 189 3.90 -25.75 0.83
CA ASP A 189 2.92 -25.12 1.73
C ASP A 189 3.56 -24.29 2.88
N PRO A 190 4.58 -24.78 3.61
CA PRO A 190 5.29 -23.96 4.60
C PRO A 190 5.96 -22.71 4.01
N TYR A 191 6.29 -22.74 2.72
CA TYR A 191 6.87 -21.61 2.01
C TYR A 191 5.83 -20.50 1.81
N PHE A 192 4.62 -20.85 1.38
CA PHE A 192 3.50 -19.91 1.28
C PHE A 192 3.15 -19.31 2.65
N GLN A 193 3.13 -20.12 3.72
CA GLN A 193 2.88 -19.61 5.07
C GLN A 193 3.87 -18.49 5.46
N ARG A 194 5.17 -18.67 5.18
CA ARG A 194 6.20 -17.64 5.43
C ARG A 194 6.08 -16.42 4.54
N ILE A 195 5.54 -16.56 3.33
CA ILE A 195 5.27 -15.44 2.44
C ILE A 195 4.06 -14.65 2.95
N PHE A 196 3.00 -15.34 3.35
CA PHE A 196 1.81 -14.71 3.92
C PHE A 196 2.15 -13.96 5.21
N GLU A 197 2.95 -14.55 6.10
CA GLU A 197 3.40 -13.86 7.32
C GLU A 197 4.07 -12.52 7.00
N ASN A 198 4.98 -12.49 6.02
CA ASN A 198 5.64 -11.26 5.60
C ASN A 198 4.66 -10.26 4.97
N SER A 199 3.77 -10.72 4.10
CA SER A 199 2.74 -9.89 3.50
C SER A 199 1.84 -9.26 4.57
N TYR A 200 1.44 -10.03 5.58
CA TYR A 200 0.64 -9.54 6.71
C TYR A 200 1.42 -8.56 7.57
N ARG A 201 2.73 -8.75 7.75
CA ARG A 201 3.58 -7.80 8.47
C ARG A 201 3.59 -6.44 7.80
N ILE A 202 3.74 -6.39 6.48
CA ILE A 202 3.67 -5.12 5.71
C ILE A 202 2.29 -4.48 5.88
N TYR A 203 1.22 -5.25 5.71
CA TYR A 203 -0.15 -4.77 5.86
C TYR A 203 -0.41 -4.23 7.28
N PHE A 204 -0.02 -4.97 8.31
CA PHE A 204 -0.19 -4.59 9.71
C PHE A 204 0.61 -3.33 10.06
N ASN A 205 1.86 -3.23 9.60
CA ASN A 205 2.68 -2.04 9.81
C ASN A 205 2.05 -0.80 9.15
N SER A 206 1.47 -0.96 7.96
CA SER A 206 0.77 0.14 7.26
C SER A 206 -0.50 0.56 8.00
N GLN A 207 -1.27 -0.39 8.53
CA GLN A 207 -2.45 -0.11 9.37
C GLN A 207 -2.08 0.62 10.67
N LYS A 208 -0.97 0.24 11.30
CA LYS A 208 -0.48 0.91 12.51
C LYS A 208 -0.07 2.36 12.24
N GLU A 209 0.65 2.62 11.15
CA GLU A 209 1.00 4.00 10.76
C GLU A 209 -0.24 4.81 10.37
N MET A 210 -1.24 4.19 9.72
CA MET A 210 -2.54 4.83 9.45
C MET A 210 -3.24 5.32 10.71
N GLN A 211 -3.32 4.46 11.74
CA GLN A 211 -3.91 4.82 13.03
C GLN A 211 -3.15 5.96 13.72
N ARG A 212 -1.82 5.98 13.60
CA ARG A 212 -0.99 7.09 14.06
C ARG A 212 -1.35 8.38 13.32
N PHE A 213 -1.52 8.35 12.00
CA PHE A 213 -1.93 9.53 11.23
C PHE A 213 -3.34 10.02 11.60
N HIS A 214 -4.30 9.11 11.82
CA HIS A 214 -5.62 9.48 12.33
C HIS A 214 -5.54 10.24 13.66
N THR A 215 -4.75 9.72 14.60
CA THR A 215 -4.54 10.39 15.90
C THR A 215 -3.92 11.78 15.74
N LEU A 216 -2.96 11.94 14.82
CA LEU A 216 -2.32 13.23 14.53
C LEU A 216 -3.29 14.24 13.90
N VAL A 217 -4.14 13.79 12.97
CA VAL A 217 -5.20 14.63 12.37
C VAL A 217 -6.18 15.10 13.45
N ASP A 218 -6.65 14.20 14.32
CA ASP A 218 -7.60 14.53 15.39
C ASP A 218 -7.01 15.52 16.39
N GLN A 219 -5.74 15.35 16.76
CA GLN A 219 -5.03 16.27 17.64
C GLN A 219 -4.83 17.64 17.00
N THR A 220 -4.49 17.68 15.71
CA THR A 220 -4.28 18.94 14.98
C THR A 220 -5.60 19.68 14.81
N THR A 221 -6.69 18.97 14.53
CA THR A 221 -8.03 19.53 14.38
C THR A 221 -8.58 20.06 15.71
N LYS A 222 -8.40 19.34 16.82
CA LYS A 222 -8.80 19.80 18.16
C LYS A 222 -8.04 21.04 18.65
N LYS A 223 -6.83 21.27 18.15
CA LYS A 223 -6.01 22.47 18.44
C LYS A 223 -6.43 23.70 17.66
N ILE A 224 -7.46 23.62 16.80
CA ILE A 224 -8.02 24.75 16.07
C ILE A 224 -9.29 25.19 16.83
N PRO A 225 -9.22 26.19 17.72
CA PRO A 225 -10.41 26.75 18.35
C PRO A 225 -11.00 27.78 17.37
N PHE A 226 -11.68 27.29 16.32
CA PHE A 226 -12.51 28.15 15.49
C PHE A 226 -13.74 27.35 15.07
N ASP A 227 -14.90 27.86 15.49
CA ASP A 227 -16.23 27.29 15.25
C ASP A 227 -16.47 27.18 13.73
N SER A 228 -16.25 25.98 13.20
CA SER A 228 -16.24 25.73 11.76
C SER A 228 -17.66 25.50 11.25
N GLY A 229 -18.45 26.57 11.19
CA GLY A 229 -19.61 26.64 10.29
C GLY A 229 -19.22 26.65 8.80
N PHE A 230 -17.92 26.62 8.49
CA PHE A 230 -17.38 26.78 7.13
C PHE A 230 -16.68 25.54 6.54
N PHE A 231 -16.47 24.48 7.33
CA PHE A 231 -15.95 23.20 6.84
C PHE A 231 -16.95 22.10 7.17
N SER A 232 -17.84 21.82 6.21
CA SER A 232 -18.64 20.61 6.20
C SER A 232 -17.71 19.40 6.38
N PRO A 233 -18.02 18.43 7.25
CA PRO A 233 -17.29 17.18 7.29
C PRO A 233 -17.41 16.52 5.92
N TRP A 234 -16.27 16.22 5.29
CA TRP A 234 -16.25 15.40 4.09
C TRP A 234 -16.87 14.04 4.41
N PRO A 235 -17.64 13.45 3.48
CA PRO A 235 -18.30 12.18 3.71
C PRO A 235 -17.25 11.11 4.04
N ALA A 236 -17.47 10.41 5.15
CA ALA A 236 -16.81 9.14 5.41
C ALA A 236 -17.28 8.16 4.32
N TYR A 237 -16.35 7.74 3.48
CA TYR A 237 -16.52 6.56 2.62
C TYR A 237 -16.02 5.33 3.38
#